data_AF-A0AAD6Z3G6-F1
#
_entry.id   AF-A0AAD6Z3G6-F1
#
_cell.length_a   1.000
_cell.length_b   1.000
_cell.length_c   1.000
_cell.angle_alpha   90.00
_cell.angle_beta   90.00
_cell.angle_gamma   90.00
#
_symmetry.space_group_name_H-M   'P 1'
#
loop_
_entity.id
_entity.type
_entity.pdbx_description
1 polymer ?
#
loop_
_entity_poly.entity_id
_entity_poly.type
_entity_poly.pdbx_seq_one_letter_code
_entity_poly.pdbx_strand_id
1 'polypeptide(L)'
;MTTHLLWFLLSESLRRGAHSQILSQIQLFLVNEVHILNEIRGSTLEVVISHMKMRGLAVRSDIAFRIGNERRDGAATIFELGEDFRPCKLTWHVIGVPRLRGDNDFSFARLTLQAHSVGKPISVFLSTRKGAVQTAKQLKNDYAEAEKMRRHLPWSHPRRICAAPYI
;
A
#
# COMPACT_ATOMS: atom_id res chain seq x y z
N MET A 1 10.95 -10.20 -6.40
CA MET A 1 10.19 -10.45 -7.64
C MET A 1 8.92 -9.63 -7.58
N THR A 2 8.62 -8.82 -8.59
CA THR A 2 7.38 -8.03 -8.63
C THR A 2 6.18 -8.97 -8.70
N THR A 3 5.11 -8.64 -7.99
CA THR A 3 3.83 -9.39 -8.01
C THR A 3 3.36 -9.68 -9.44
N HIS A 4 3.63 -8.78 -10.39
CA HIS A 4 3.32 -8.98 -11.80
C HIS A 4 3.99 -10.18 -12.44
N LEU A 5 5.29 -10.37 -12.19
CA LEU A 5 6.03 -11.48 -12.76
C LEU A 5 5.57 -12.80 -12.15
N LEU A 6 5.18 -12.80 -10.88
CA LEU A 6 4.60 -13.96 -10.24
C LEU A 6 3.28 -14.36 -10.92
N TRP A 7 2.37 -13.40 -11.14
CA TRP A 7 1.09 -13.68 -11.81
C TRP A 7 1.28 -14.14 -13.26
N PHE A 8 2.21 -13.52 -13.99
CA PHE A 8 2.53 -13.92 -15.35
C PHE A 8 3.08 -15.35 -15.42
N LEU A 9 4.08 -15.67 -14.59
CA LEU A 9 4.66 -17.01 -14.53
C LEU A 9 3.64 -18.06 -14.09
N LEU A 10 2.75 -17.72 -13.16
CA LEU A 10 1.67 -18.60 -12.73
C LEU A 10 0.68 -18.87 -13.87
N SER A 11 0.30 -17.84 -14.64
CA SER A 11 -0.58 -18.01 -15.81
C SER A 11 0.04 -18.92 -16.88
N GLU A 12 1.34 -18.77 -17.12
CA GLU A 12 2.06 -19.57 -18.12
C GLU A 12 2.28 -21.00 -17.63
N SER A 13 2.55 -21.20 -16.34
CA SER A 13 2.63 -22.53 -15.73
C SER A 13 1.28 -23.26 -15.76
N LEU A 14 0.18 -22.53 -15.49
CA LEU A 14 -1.19 -23.05 -15.60
C LEU A 14 -1.52 -23.47 -17.04
N ARG A 15 -1.08 -22.70 -18.04
CA ARG A 15 -1.25 -22.99 -19.46
C ARG A 15 -0.44 -24.21 -19.91
N ARG A 16 0.81 -24.33 -19.46
CA ARG A 16 1.72 -25.42 -19.86
C ARG A 16 1.50 -26.73 -19.09
N GLY A 17 0.70 -26.73 -18.02
CA GLY A 17 0.44 -27.92 -17.21
C GLY A 17 1.64 -28.44 -16.43
N ALA A 18 2.75 -27.68 -16.39
CA ALA A 18 4.06 -28.13 -15.90
C ALA A 18 4.09 -28.46 -14.39
N HIS A 19 3.06 -28.06 -13.62
CA HIS A 19 2.95 -28.29 -12.18
C HIS A 19 1.56 -28.78 -11.75
N SER A 20 0.93 -29.65 -12.56
CA SER A 20 -0.42 -30.18 -12.29
C SER A 20 -0.56 -30.83 -10.91
N GLN A 21 0.46 -31.55 -10.42
CA GLN A 21 0.48 -32.19 -9.10
C GLN A 21 0.46 -31.21 -7.92
N ILE A 22 1.18 -30.09 -8.03
CA ILE A 22 1.22 -29.07 -6.98
C ILE A 22 -0.11 -28.30 -7.00
N LEU A 23 -0.60 -27.99 -8.20
CA LEU A 23 -1.83 -27.22 -8.38
C LEU A 23 -3.08 -28.03 -7.98
N SER A 24 -3.05 -29.36 -8.03
CA SER A 24 -4.13 -30.21 -7.53
C SER A 24 -4.16 -30.35 -6.00
N GLN A 25 -3.06 -30.02 -5.31
CA GLN A 25 -2.99 -29.99 -3.85
C GLN A 25 -3.49 -28.68 -3.25
N ILE A 26 -3.58 -27.62 -4.06
CA ILE A 26 -4.14 -26.34 -3.62
C ILE A 26 -5.63 -26.55 -3.38
N GLN A 27 -6.12 -26.19 -2.20
CA GLN A 27 -7.55 -26.25 -1.86
C GLN A 27 -8.17 -24.86 -1.71
N LEU A 28 -7.33 -23.84 -1.52
CA LEU A 28 -7.74 -22.47 -1.27
C LEU A 28 -6.80 -21.50 -2.02
N PHE A 29 -7.40 -20.57 -2.76
CA PHE A 29 -6.67 -19.52 -3.45
C PHE A 29 -7.17 -18.15 -2.98
N LEU A 30 -6.30 -17.40 -2.30
CA LEU A 30 -6.57 -16.06 -1.77
C LEU A 30 -5.95 -15.01 -2.69
N VAL A 31 -6.77 -14.06 -3.13
CA VAL A 31 -6.33 -12.94 -3.96
C VAL A 31 -6.40 -11.65 -3.15
N ASN A 32 -5.22 -11.13 -2.80
CA ASN A 32 -5.08 -9.85 -2.13
C ASN A 32 -5.20 -8.69 -3.16
N GLU A 33 -5.82 -7.56 -2.78
CA GLU A 33 -5.96 -6.36 -3.63
C GLU A 33 -6.71 -6.58 -4.96
N VAL A 34 -7.92 -7.13 -4.92
CA VAL A 34 -8.72 -7.38 -6.14
C VAL A 34 -9.05 -6.13 -6.96
N HIS A 35 -8.89 -4.93 -6.41
CA HIS A 35 -9.03 -3.68 -7.16
C HIS A 35 -8.03 -3.57 -8.33
N ILE A 36 -6.93 -4.32 -8.29
CA ILE A 36 -5.94 -4.42 -9.39
C ILE A 36 -6.56 -5.03 -10.66
N LEU A 37 -7.68 -5.77 -10.56
CA LEU A 37 -8.40 -6.28 -11.72
C LEU A 37 -8.89 -5.17 -12.66
N ASN A 38 -9.21 -3.99 -12.11
CA ASN A 38 -9.70 -2.85 -12.89
C ASN A 38 -8.55 -2.00 -13.48
N GLU A 39 -7.29 -2.38 -13.24
CA GLU A 39 -6.13 -1.72 -13.83
C GLU A 39 -5.70 -2.42 -15.13
N ILE A 40 -4.82 -1.77 -15.90
CA ILE A 40 -4.23 -2.28 -17.16
C ILE A 40 -3.54 -3.66 -16.97
N ARG A 41 -3.23 -4.02 -15.71
CA ARG A 41 -2.54 -5.25 -15.30
C ARG A 41 -3.50 -6.36 -14.82
N GLY A 42 -4.80 -6.10 -14.81
CA GLY A 42 -5.84 -7.02 -14.33
C GLY A 42 -6.03 -8.27 -15.20
N SER A 43 -5.78 -8.18 -16.51
CA SER A 43 -5.99 -9.26 -17.47
C SER A 43 -5.23 -10.56 -17.15
N THR A 44 -4.02 -10.45 -16.60
CA THR A 44 -3.24 -11.64 -16.21
C THR A 44 -3.87 -12.33 -14.99
N LEU A 45 -4.39 -11.55 -14.04
CA LEU A 45 -5.03 -12.06 -12.84
C LEU A 45 -6.40 -12.70 -13.17
N GLU A 46 -7.15 -12.15 -14.13
CA GLU A 46 -8.40 -12.73 -14.63
C GLU A 46 -8.20 -14.14 -15.22
N VAL A 47 -7.16 -14.32 -16.03
CA VAL A 47 -6.82 -15.64 -16.62
C VAL A 47 -6.48 -16.65 -15.52
N VAL A 48 -5.68 -16.24 -14.54
CA VAL A 48 -5.31 -17.10 -13.39
C VAL A 48 -6.56 -17.48 -12.59
N ILE A 49 -7.40 -16.51 -12.23
CA ILE A 49 -8.64 -16.75 -11.46
C ILE A 49 -9.59 -17.69 -12.22
N SER A 50 -9.75 -17.49 -13.53
CA SER A 50 -10.61 -18.32 -14.38
C SER A 50 -10.13 -19.77 -14.44
N HIS A 51 -8.81 -19.98 -14.59
CA HIS A 51 -8.23 -21.32 -14.56
C HIS A 51 -8.36 -21.99 -13.19
N MET A 52 -8.17 -21.26 -12.10
CA MET A 52 -8.35 -21.81 -10.74
C MET A 52 -9.82 -22.21 -10.50
N LYS A 53 -10.78 -21.38 -10.93
CA LYS A 53 -12.22 -21.69 -10.86
C LYS A 53 -12.59 -22.94 -11.69
N MET A 54 -12.05 -23.08 -12.90
CA MET A 54 -12.30 -24.23 -13.77
C MET A 54 -11.85 -25.56 -13.14
N ARG A 55 -10.84 -25.52 -12.26
CA ARG A 55 -10.36 -26.70 -11.52
C ARG A 55 -11.17 -27.02 -10.26
N GLY A 56 -12.27 -26.29 -10.01
CA GLY A 56 -13.11 -26.48 -8.83
C GLY A 56 -12.51 -25.91 -7.54
N LEU A 57 -11.51 -25.03 -7.65
CA LEU A 57 -10.91 -24.40 -6.47
C LEU A 57 -11.82 -23.30 -5.92
N ALA A 58 -11.95 -23.27 -4.59
CA ALA A 58 -12.57 -22.15 -3.90
C ALA A 58 -11.64 -20.93 -3.98
N VAL A 59 -11.92 -20.03 -4.92
CA VAL A 59 -11.25 -18.74 -5.04
C VAL A 59 -11.95 -17.72 -4.14
N ARG A 60 -11.22 -17.11 -3.22
CA ARG A 60 -11.71 -16.03 -2.35
C ARG A 60 -10.93 -14.75 -2.66
N SER A 61 -11.64 -13.65 -2.78
CA SER A 61 -11.06 -12.30 -2.75
C SER A 61 -11.08 -11.76 -1.33
N ASP A 62 -10.26 -10.75 -1.02
CA ASP A 62 -10.31 -10.04 0.27
C ASP A 62 -11.71 -9.47 0.59
N ILE A 63 -12.51 -9.20 -0.45
CA ILE A 63 -13.89 -8.70 -0.35
C ILE A 63 -14.90 -9.84 -0.07
N ALA A 64 -14.50 -11.11 -0.22
CA ALA A 64 -15.39 -12.27 -0.09
C ALA A 64 -14.93 -13.21 1.05
N PHE A 65 -15.32 -12.86 2.27
CA PHE A 65 -15.11 -13.72 3.43
C PHE A 65 -16.26 -14.73 3.59
N ARG A 66 -16.07 -15.99 3.16
CA ARG A 66 -17.03 -17.08 3.46
C ARG A 66 -16.94 -17.47 4.95
N ILE A 67 -17.78 -16.85 5.78
CA ILE A 67 -18.07 -17.36 7.14
C ILE A 67 -19.09 -18.48 7.00
N GLY A 68 -18.76 -19.63 7.57
CA GLY A 68 -19.66 -20.73 7.93
C GLY A 68 -20.91 -20.90 7.05
N ASN A 69 -20.84 -21.79 6.06
CA ASN A 69 -22.06 -22.47 5.66
C ASN A 69 -21.73 -23.90 5.22
N GLU A 70 -22.37 -24.86 5.89
CA GLU A 70 -22.20 -26.32 5.74
C GLU A 70 -22.71 -26.85 4.39
N ARG A 71 -22.99 -25.98 3.42
CA ARG A 71 -23.51 -26.33 2.10
C ARG A 71 -22.46 -26.03 1.03
N ARG A 72 -22.18 -27.04 0.21
CA ARG A 72 -21.21 -27.01 -0.89
C ARG A 72 -21.66 -26.16 -2.09
N ASP A 73 -22.93 -25.71 -2.11
CA ASP A 73 -23.57 -25.02 -3.24
C ASP A 73 -23.91 -23.52 -3.01
N GLY A 74 -23.47 -22.92 -1.89
CA GLY A 74 -23.76 -21.51 -1.61
C GLY A 74 -22.77 -20.55 -2.25
N ALA A 75 -23.27 -19.54 -2.98
CA ALA A 75 -22.49 -18.41 -3.48
C ALA A 75 -21.69 -17.73 -2.35
N ALA A 76 -20.50 -17.21 -2.67
CA ALA A 76 -19.67 -16.52 -1.69
C ALA A 76 -20.37 -15.24 -1.20
N THR A 77 -20.45 -15.06 0.13
CA THR A 77 -20.93 -13.81 0.72
C THR A 77 -19.95 -12.70 0.44
N ILE A 78 -20.41 -11.65 -0.25
CA ILE A 78 -19.63 -10.45 -0.55
C ILE A 78 -19.79 -9.49 0.63
N PHE A 79 -18.67 -9.04 1.20
CA PHE A 79 -18.62 -8.05 2.27
C PHE A 79 -17.97 -6.78 1.74
N GLU A 80 -18.76 -5.73 1.56
CA GLU A 80 -18.26 -4.41 1.22
C GLU A 80 -18.00 -3.62 2.51
N LEU A 81 -16.74 -3.62 2.95
CA LEU A 81 -16.30 -2.83 4.09
C LEU A 81 -15.89 -1.44 3.59
N GLY A 82 -16.69 -0.44 3.90
CA GLY A 82 -16.34 0.97 3.63
C GLY A 82 -15.16 1.47 4.47
N GLU A 83 -14.67 2.66 4.15
CA GLU A 83 -13.59 3.36 4.89
C GLU A 83 -13.87 3.45 6.40
N ASP A 84 -15.13 3.41 6.79
CA ASP A 84 -15.52 3.48 8.18
C ASP A 84 -15.15 2.26 9.02
N PHE A 85 -14.92 1.11 8.41
CA PHE A 85 -14.53 -0.10 9.12
C PHE A 85 -13.01 -0.18 9.36
N ARG A 86 -12.25 0.84 8.93
CA ARG A 86 -10.81 0.90 9.15
C ARG A 86 -10.51 1.04 10.64
N PRO A 87 -9.67 0.18 11.24
CA PRO A 87 -9.29 0.28 12.66
C PRO A 87 -8.69 1.65 13.02
N CYS A 88 -7.99 2.26 12.07
CA CYS A 88 -7.45 3.60 12.17
C CYS A 88 -8.12 4.51 11.14
N LYS A 89 -9.07 5.32 11.60
CA LYS A 89 -9.75 6.34 10.79
C LYS A 89 -8.71 7.30 10.19
N LEU A 90 -8.85 7.59 8.90
CA LEU A 90 -8.01 8.53 8.18
C LEU A 90 -8.72 9.87 8.04
N THR A 91 -7.95 10.95 8.08
CA THR A 91 -8.42 12.29 7.76
C THR A 91 -7.62 12.78 6.55
N TRP A 92 -8.34 13.18 5.50
CA TRP A 92 -7.75 13.61 4.24
C TRP A 92 -7.78 15.14 4.17
N HIS A 93 -6.62 15.75 3.92
CA HIS A 93 -6.50 17.18 3.68
C HIS A 93 -5.90 17.38 2.29
N VAL A 94 -6.62 18.10 1.43
CA VAL A 94 -6.14 18.48 0.10
C VAL A 94 -5.77 19.94 0.12
N ILE A 95 -4.48 20.24 -0.06
CA ILE A 95 -3.94 21.60 -0.04
C ILE A 95 -3.46 21.94 -1.45
N GLY A 96 -4.18 22.84 -2.11
CA GLY A 96 -3.75 23.40 -3.39
C GLY A 96 -2.66 24.44 -3.18
N VAL A 97 -1.45 24.20 -3.70
CA VAL A 97 -0.34 25.16 -3.62
C VAL A 97 -0.24 25.91 -4.95
N PRO A 98 -0.54 27.22 -4.99
CA PRO A 98 -0.41 28.00 -6.21
C PRO A 98 1.06 28.12 -6.59
N ARG A 99 1.37 27.87 -7.86
CA ARG A 99 2.75 27.99 -8.38
C ARG A 99 3.01 29.42 -8.79
N LEU A 100 3.93 30.09 -8.10
CA LEU A 100 4.49 31.36 -8.55
C LEU A 100 5.66 31.10 -9.52
N ARG A 101 5.91 32.02 -10.46
CA ARG A 101 7.03 31.87 -11.42
C ARG A 101 8.36 31.82 -10.66
N GLY A 102 9.10 30.74 -10.84
CA GLY A 102 10.41 30.54 -10.19
C GLY A 102 10.36 29.81 -8.85
N ASP A 103 9.18 29.36 -8.40
CA ASP A 103 9.08 28.55 -7.19
C ASP A 103 9.57 27.12 -7.44
N ASN A 104 10.27 26.56 -6.45
CA ASN A 104 10.75 25.19 -6.54
C ASN A 104 9.57 24.23 -6.39
N ASP A 105 9.54 23.18 -7.20
CA ASP A 105 8.51 22.13 -7.14
C ASP A 105 8.31 21.52 -5.74
N PHE A 106 9.25 21.70 -4.81
CA PHE A 106 9.30 21.09 -3.48
C PHE A 106 9.17 22.09 -2.32
N SER A 107 8.96 23.39 -2.58
CA SER A 107 8.82 24.41 -1.53
C SER A 107 7.59 24.20 -0.64
N PHE A 108 6.60 23.42 -1.11
CA PHE A 108 5.38 23.09 -0.39
C PHE A 108 5.61 22.26 0.89
N ALA A 109 6.70 21.48 0.96
CA ALA A 109 6.91 20.51 2.04
C ALA A 109 6.99 21.18 3.42
N ARG A 110 7.49 22.41 3.51
CA ARG A 110 7.67 23.07 4.81
C ARG A 110 6.35 23.44 5.49
N LEU A 111 5.38 23.93 4.71
CA LEU A 111 4.10 24.45 5.22
C LEU A 111 3.17 23.31 5.67
N THR A 112 3.14 22.20 4.92
CA THR A 112 2.21 21.11 5.19
C THR A 112 2.68 20.18 6.30
N LEU A 113 3.99 19.95 6.41
CA LEU A 113 4.52 19.01 7.41
C LEU A 113 4.35 19.55 8.84
N GLN A 114 4.62 20.83 9.08
CA GLN A 114 4.47 21.42 10.43
C GLN A 114 3.01 21.47 10.90
N ALA A 115 2.06 21.73 9.99
CA ALA A 115 0.65 21.81 10.34
C ALA A 115 0.04 20.46 10.71
N HIS A 116 0.51 19.36 10.12
CA HIS A 116 -0.09 18.03 10.29
C HIS A 116 0.79 17.01 11.01
N SER A 117 2.05 17.32 11.33
CA SER A 117 2.93 16.36 12.01
C SER A 117 2.45 16.01 13.41
N VAL A 118 1.92 16.98 14.18
CA VAL A 118 1.51 16.83 15.59
C VAL A 118 2.52 15.98 16.40
N GLY A 119 3.82 16.15 16.13
CA GLY A 119 4.89 15.38 16.78
C GLY A 119 4.97 13.87 16.42
N LYS A 120 4.22 13.42 15.43
CA LYS A 120 4.20 12.03 14.92
C LYS A 120 5.12 11.89 13.70
N PRO A 121 5.62 10.67 13.43
CA PRO A 121 6.40 10.39 12.22
C PRO A 121 5.54 10.60 10.96
N ILE A 122 6.13 11.20 9.93
CA ILE A 122 5.47 11.45 8.64
C ILE A 122 6.23 10.72 7.53
N SER A 123 5.46 10.12 6.61
CA SER A 123 5.98 9.57 5.35
C SER A 123 5.59 10.49 4.19
N VAL A 124 6.57 10.94 3.41
CA VAL A 124 6.37 11.86 2.29
C VAL A 124 6.63 11.12 0.98
N PHE A 125 5.62 11.07 0.11
CA PHE A 125 5.74 10.46 -1.22
C PHE A 125 6.03 11.54 -2.27
N LEU A 126 7.04 11.29 -3.09
CA LEU A 126 7.51 12.21 -4.13
C LEU A 126 7.60 11.47 -5.46
N SER A 127 7.31 12.18 -6.55
CA SER A 127 7.19 11.60 -7.90
C SER A 127 8.51 11.08 -8.47
N THR A 128 9.65 11.63 -8.04
CA THR A 128 10.97 11.24 -8.56
C THR A 128 11.97 10.96 -7.46
N ARG A 129 12.89 10.01 -7.72
CA ARG A 129 14.02 9.70 -6.82
C ARG A 129 14.88 10.94 -6.55
N LYS A 130 15.16 11.74 -7.59
CA LYS A 130 15.94 12.97 -7.46
C LYS A 130 15.22 14.00 -6.59
N GLY A 131 13.91 14.18 -6.79
CA GLY A 131 13.07 15.04 -5.95
C GLY A 131 13.06 14.61 -4.49
N ALA A 132 13.02 13.30 -4.21
CA ALA A 132 13.13 12.78 -2.85
C ALA A 132 14.45 13.13 -2.17
N VAL A 133 15.57 12.93 -2.85
CA VAL A 133 16.90 13.28 -2.32
C VAL A 133 17.03 14.78 -2.11
N GLN A 134 16.55 15.61 -3.04
CA GLN A 134 16.59 17.07 -2.93
C GLN A 134 15.72 17.57 -1.77
N THR A 135 14.49 17.07 -1.65
CA THR A 135 13.57 17.43 -0.57
C THR A 135 14.12 17.02 0.80
N ALA A 136 14.71 15.83 0.91
CA ALA A 136 15.34 15.38 2.15
C ALA A 136 16.52 16.28 2.58
N LYS A 137 17.35 16.72 1.62
CA LYS A 137 18.43 17.68 1.88
C LYS A 137 17.87 19.03 2.34
N GLN A 138 16.83 19.52 1.68
CA GLN A 138 16.18 20.78 2.05
C GLN A 138 15.59 20.69 3.47
N LEU A 139 14.85 19.64 3.79
CA LEU A 139 14.26 19.43 5.11
C LEU A 139 15.32 19.38 6.22
N LYS A 140 16.47 18.74 5.95
CA LYS A 140 17.60 18.71 6.89
C LYS A 140 18.16 20.12 7.14
N ASN A 141 18.35 20.91 6.08
CA ASN A 141 18.87 22.26 6.18
C ASN A 141 17.88 23.18 6.92
N ASP A 142 16.59 23.11 6.55
CA ASP A 142 15.52 23.88 7.19
C ASP A 142 15.42 23.58 8.68
N TYR A 143 15.58 22.30 9.07
CA TYR A 143 15.61 21.91 10.48
C TYR A 143 16.80 22.52 11.22
N ALA A 144 18.01 22.44 10.64
CA ALA A 144 19.21 22.99 11.24
C ALA A 144 19.13 24.53 11.37
N GLU A 145 18.51 25.22 10.40
CA GLU A 145 18.24 26.65 10.48
C GLU A 145 17.22 26.99 11.57
N ALA A 146 16.12 26.24 11.65
CA ALA A 146 15.11 26.42 12.69
C ALA A 146 15.69 26.20 14.10
N GLU A 147 16.57 25.22 14.26
CA GLU A 147 17.29 24.93 15.51
C GLU A 147 18.21 26.08 15.90
N LYS A 148 19.02 26.59 14.95
CA LYS A 148 19.87 27.77 15.18
C LYS A 148 19.08 29.01 15.58
N MET A 149 17.92 29.21 14.95
CA MET A 149 17.04 30.35 15.23
C MET A 149 16.17 30.15 16.48
N ARG A 150 16.31 29.04 17.23
CA ARG A 150 15.48 28.67 18.39
C ARG A 150 13.98 28.74 18.09
N ARG A 151 13.59 28.42 16.86
CA ARG A 151 12.17 28.32 16.47
C ARG A 151 11.59 26.99 16.95
N HIS A 152 10.26 26.91 16.95
CA HIS A 152 9.59 25.65 17.25
C HIS A 152 9.96 24.59 16.20
N LEU A 153 10.55 23.48 16.66
CA LEU A 153 11.00 22.41 15.78
C LEU A 153 9.80 21.57 15.31
N PRO A 154 9.77 21.13 14.04
CA PRO A 154 8.69 20.31 13.50
C PRO A 154 8.60 18.91 14.13
N TRP A 155 9.71 18.41 14.67
CA TRP A 155 9.81 17.16 15.39
C TRP A 155 10.73 17.32 16.60
N SER A 156 10.42 16.61 17.67
CA SER A 156 11.30 16.51 18.83
C SER A 156 12.51 15.64 18.51
N HIS A 157 13.64 15.89 19.16
CA HIS A 157 14.79 14.99 19.06
C HIS A 157 14.37 13.55 19.42
N PRO A 158 14.87 12.54 18.68
CA PRO A 158 14.66 11.16 19.05
C PRO A 158 15.13 10.97 20.50
N ARG A 159 14.22 10.57 21.38
CA ARG A 159 14.63 10.14 22.72
C ARG A 159 15.55 8.94 22.52
N ARG A 160 16.69 8.92 23.20
CA ARG A 160 17.54 7.72 23.22
C ARG A 160 16.64 6.57 23.62
N ILE A 161 16.42 5.64 22.70
CA ILE A 161 15.75 4.39 23.00
C ILE A 161 16.74 3.66 23.89
N CYS A 162 16.62 3.81 25.20
CA CYS A 162 17.22 2.85 26.13
C CYS A 162 16.59 1.52 25.71
N ALA A 163 17.40 0.62 25.15
CA ALA A 163 16.97 -0.72 24.83
C ALA A 163 16.27 -1.28 26.08
N ALA A 164 14.96 -1.45 26.01
CA ALA A 164 14.25 -2.14 27.06
C ALA A 164 14.82 -3.58 27.07
N PRO A 165 15.31 -4.09 28.21
CA PRO A 165 15.67 -5.48 28.30
C PRO A 165 14.41 -6.29 27.98
N TYR A 166 14.50 -7.18 27.00
CA TYR A 166 13.48 -8.20 26.75
C TYR A 166 13.25 -8.96 28.05
N ILE A 167 12.01 -8.97 28.55
CA ILE A 167 11.52 -9.96 29.53
C ILE A 167 10.89 -11.09 28.74
#